data_AF-K9Y958-F1
#
_entry.id   AF-K9Y958-F1
#
_cell.length_a   1.000
_cell.length_b   1.000
_cell.length_c   1.000
_cell.angle_alpha   90.00
_cell.angle_beta   90.00
_cell.angle_gamma   90.00
#
_symmetry.space_group_name_H-M   'P 1'
#
loop_
_entity.id
_entity.type
_entity.pdbx_description
1 polymer ?
#
loop_
_entity_poly.entity_id
_entity_poly.type
_entity_poly.pdbx_seq_one_letter_code
_entity_poly.pdbx_strand_id
1 'polypeptide(L)' 'MQVKDLTVEEFKELIREVIDDVLEEVSVDSDEGKLIRPEIQQELQKRQHSRQTGESKLVSSQEVMKELGIE' A
#
# COMPACT_ATOMS: atom_id res chain seq x y z
N MET A 1 -28.78 -4.34 -22.94
CA MET A 1 -29.46 -3.95 -21.69
C MET A 1 -29.49 -2.43 -21.66
N GLN A 2 -30.67 -1.80 -21.67
CA GLN A 2 -30.73 -0.34 -21.53
C GLN A 2 -30.88 -0.02 -20.04
N VAL A 3 -30.33 1.12 -19.58
CA VAL A 3 -30.34 1.50 -18.15
C VAL A 3 -31.76 1.53 -17.57
N LYS A 4 -32.75 1.88 -18.38
CA LYS A 4 -34.18 1.89 -18.01
C LYS A 4 -34.78 0.51 -17.75
N ASP A 5 -34.10 -0.56 -18.16
CA ASP A 5 -34.56 -1.93 -18.02
C ASP A 5 -34.02 -2.58 -16.72
N LEU A 6 -33.18 -1.86 -15.95
CA LEU A 6 -32.61 -2.30 -14.69
C LEU A 6 -33.64 -2.23 -13.56
N THR A 7 -33.64 -3.25 -12.71
CA THR A 7 -34.24 -3.14 -11.38
C THR A 7 -33.41 -2.19 -10.51
N VAL A 8 -34.01 -1.74 -9.40
CA VAL A 8 -33.33 -0.85 -8.44
C VAL A 8 -32.05 -1.48 -7.88
N GLU A 9 -32.02 -2.79 -7.69
CA GLU A 9 -30.84 -3.49 -7.16
C GLU A 9 -29.72 -3.60 -8.20
N GLU A 10 -30.05 -4.00 -9.43
CA GLU A 10 -29.06 -4.05 -10.52
C GLU A 10 -28.51 -2.65 -10.84
N PHE A 11 -29.33 -1.60 -10.68
CA PHE A 11 -28.87 -0.22 -10.86
C PHE A 11 -27.91 0.23 -9.74
N LYS A 12 -28.15 -0.16 -8.48
CA LYS A 12 -27.22 0.11 -7.38
C LYS A 12 -25.90 -0.63 -7.56
N GLU A 13 -25.97 -1.86 -8.06
CA GLU A 13 -24.79 -2.69 -8.35
C GLU A 13 -23.94 -2.05 -9.45
N LEU A 14 -24.57 -1.63 -10.55
CA LEU A 14 -23.90 -0.89 -11.61
C LEU A 14 -23.25 0.42 -11.10
N ILE A 15 -23.92 1.17 -10.22
CA ILE A 15 -23.34 2.38 -9.62
C ILE A 15 -22.10 2.03 -8.77
N ARG A 16 -22.14 0.95 -8.00
CA ARG A 16 -20.99 0.54 -7.18
C ARG A 16 -19.80 0.16 -8.04
N GLU A 17 -20.01 -0.65 -9.07
CA GLU A 17 -18.95 -1.03 -10.00
C GLU A 17 -18.29 0.20 -10.63
N VAL A 18 -19.10 1.15 -11.12
CA VAL A 18 -18.58 2.39 -11.70
C VAL A 18 -17.80 3.23 -10.68
N ILE A 19 -18.23 3.25 -9.42
CA ILE A 19 -17.50 3.96 -8.35
C ILE A 19 -16.18 3.25 -8.05
N ASP A 20 -16.17 1.92 -7.96
CA ASP A 20 -14.95 1.15 -7.70
C ASP A 20 -13.93 1.32 -8.84
N ASP A 21 -14.38 1.26 -10.10
CA ASP A 21 -13.53 1.52 -11.28
C ASP A 21 -12.93 2.94 -11.23
N VAL A 22 -13.74 3.96 -10.94
CA VAL A 22 -13.27 5.35 -10.82
C VAL A 22 -12.33 5.51 -9.64
N LEU A 23 -12.58 4.83 -8.51
CA LEU A 23 -11.69 4.85 -7.37
C LEU A 23 -10.38 4.13 -7.67
N GLU A 24 -10.36 3.09 -8.50
CA GLU A 24 -9.13 2.43 -8.95
C GLU A 24 -8.32 3.35 -9.86
N GLU A 25 -8.99 4.07 -10.78
CA GLU A 25 -8.36 5.10 -11.62
C GLU A 25 -7.84 6.30 -10.82
N VAL A 26 -8.52 6.67 -9.73
CA VAL A 26 -8.19 7.82 -8.88
C VAL A 26 -7.36 7.44 -7.65
N SER A 27 -7.16 6.14 -7.39
CA SER A 27 -6.23 5.61 -6.37
C SER A 27 -4.79 5.79 -6.85
N VAL A 28 -4.43 7.05 -7.05
CA VAL A 28 -3.09 7.54 -7.23
C VAL A 28 -2.36 7.27 -5.93
N ASP A 29 -1.13 6.74 -6.03
CA ASP A 29 -0.25 6.58 -4.87
C ASP A 29 -0.18 7.93 -4.14
N SER A 30 -0.70 7.98 -2.92
CA SER A 30 -0.76 9.20 -2.13
C SER A 30 0.64 9.75 -1.83
N ASP A 31 1.68 8.94 -1.98
CA ASP A 31 3.08 9.29 -1.84
C ASP A 31 3.80 9.53 -3.18
N GLU A 32 3.08 9.51 -4.31
CA GLU A 32 3.64 9.80 -5.63
C GLU A 32 4.30 11.19 -5.67
N GLY A 33 5.54 11.23 -6.16
CA GLY A 33 6.33 12.47 -6.24
C GLY A 33 6.86 12.99 -4.91
N LYS A 34 6.58 12.34 -3.78
CA LYS A 34 7.19 12.71 -2.49
C LYS A 34 8.61 12.20 -2.40
N LEU A 35 9.47 13.02 -1.79
CA LEU A 35 10.84 12.64 -1.46
C LEU A 35 10.87 11.95 -0.09
N ILE A 36 11.68 10.89 0.01
CA ILE A 36 11.95 10.23 1.28
C ILE A 36 12.67 11.23 2.19
N ARG A 37 12.25 11.30 3.46
CA ARG A 37 12.91 12.15 4.46
C ARG A 37 14.38 11.75 4.60
N PRO A 38 15.33 12.72 4.69
CA PRO A 38 16.76 12.42 4.71
C PRO A 38 17.18 11.43 5.80
N GLU A 39 16.54 11.50 6.97
CA GLU A 39 16.84 10.62 8.11
C GLU A 39 16.46 9.16 7.80
N ILE A 40 15.33 8.97 7.12
CA ILE A 40 14.85 7.65 6.70
C ILE A 40 15.74 7.10 5.59
N GLN A 41 16.12 7.94 4.63
CA GLN A 41 17.02 7.54 3.54
C GLN A 41 18.38 7.05 4.09
N GLN A 42 18.96 7.77 5.04
CA GLN A 42 20.23 7.41 5.67
C GLN A 42 20.12 6.09 6.45
N GLU A 43 19.05 5.89 7.22
CA GLU A 43 18.82 4.66 7.96
C GLU A 43 18.63 3.45 7.02
N LEU A 44 17.92 3.64 5.91
CA LEU A 44 17.76 2.59 4.89
C LEU A 44 19.09 2.22 4.22
N GLN A 45 19.91 3.21 3.88
CA GLN A 45 21.24 2.98 3.33
C GLN A 45 22.15 2.23 4.31
N LYS A 46 22.10 2.59 5.60
CA LYS A 46 22.83 1.88 6.65
C LYS A 46 22.41 0.42 6.76
N ARG A 47 21.11 0.15 6.77
CA ARG A 47 20.56 -1.22 6.79
C ARG A 47 20.96 -2.01 5.54
N GLN A 48 20.93 -1.37 4.37
CA GLN A 48 21.38 -1.99 3.12
C GLN A 48 22.86 -2.36 3.19
N HIS A 49 23.71 -1.46 3.69
CA HIS A 49 25.14 -1.70 3.85
C HIS A 49 25.40 -2.87 4.82
N SER A 50 24.78 -2.87 6.01
CA SER A 50 24.93 -3.95 6.99
C SER A 50 24.47 -5.31 6.46
N ARG A 51 23.45 -5.36 5.59
CA ARG A 51 23.03 -6.60 4.91
C ARG A 51 24.08 -7.09 3.90
N GLN A 52 24.71 -6.17 3.16
CA GLN A 52 25.73 -6.51 2.17
C GLN A 52 27.06 -6.93 2.80
N THR A 53 27.43 -6.35 3.94
CA THR A 53 28.66 -6.69 4.68
C THR A 53 28.52 -7.94 5.56
N GLY A 54 27.30 -8.52 5.64
CA GLY A 54 27.03 -9.69 6.48
C GLY A 54 26.96 -9.37 7.98
N GLU A 55 26.96 -8.09 8.35
CA GLU A 55 26.77 -7.61 9.73
C GLU A 55 25.30 -7.63 10.15
N SER A 56 24.38 -7.91 9.22
CA SER A 56 22.96 -8.01 9.53
C SER A 56 22.68 -9.19 10.44
N LYS A 57 22.22 -8.88 11.64
CA LYS A 57 21.62 -9.87 12.54
C LYS A 57 20.41 -10.49 11.85
N LEU A 58 20.34 -11.81 11.76
CA LEU A 58 19.12 -12.51 11.37
C LEU A 58 18.09 -12.24 12.47
N VAL A 59 17.01 -11.53 12.12
CA VAL A 59 15.91 -11.22 13.04
C VAL A 59 14.73 -12.08 12.63
N SER A 60 14.11 -12.76 13.60
CA SER A 60 12.92 -13.55 13.32
C SER A 60 11.73 -12.65 13.00
N SER A 61 10.79 -13.14 12.19
CA SER A 61 9.57 -12.40 11.88
C SER A 61 8.76 -12.02 13.13
N GLN A 62 8.81 -12.84 14.19
CA GLN A 62 8.16 -12.56 15.47
C GLN A 62 8.80 -11.36 16.19
N GLU A 63 10.12 -11.29 16.26
CA GLU A 63 10.83 -10.17 16.87
C GLU A 63 10.54 -8.85 16.14
N VAL A 64 10.45 -8.89 14.80
CA VAL A 64 10.11 -7.72 13.99
C VAL A 64 8.68 -7.25 14.24
N MET A 65 7.70 -8.16 14.32
CA MET A 65 6.30 -7.81 14.59
C MET A 65 6.14 -7.13 15.96
N LYS A 66 6.85 -7.65 16.97
CA LYS A 66 6.85 -7.08 18.31
C LYS A 66 7.50 -5.70 18.38
N GLU A 67 8.60 -5.48 17.65
CA GLU A 67 9.28 -4.18 17.59
C GLU A 67 8.43 -3.13 16.86
N LEU A 68 7.67 -3.55 15.84
CA LEU A 68 6.78 -2.67 15.08
C LEU A 68 5.40 -2.47 15.72
N GLY A 69 5.09 -3.19 16.80
CA GLY A 69 3.81 -3.07 17.52
C GLY A 69 2.60 -3.58 16.71
N ILE A 70 2.83 -4.57 15.84
CA ILE A 70 1.81 -5.17 14.96
C ILE A 70 1.31 -6.52 15.53
N GLU A 71 1.76 -6.89 16.73
CA GLU A 71 1.37 -8.11 17.47
C GLU A 71 0.11 -7.90 18.31
#